data_AF-A0A255D6B8-F1
#
_entry.id   AF-A0A255D6B8-F1
#
_cell.length_a   1.000
_cell.length_b   1.000
_cell.length_c   1.000
_cell.angle_alpha   90.00
_cell.angle_beta   90.00
_cell.angle_gamma   90.00
#
_symmetry.space_group_name_H-M   'P 1'
#
loop_
_entity.id
_entity.type
_entity.pdbx_description
1 polymer ?
#
loop_
_entity_poly.entity_id
_entity_poly.type
_entity_poly.pdbx_seq_one_letter_code
_entity_poly.pdbx_strand_id
1 'polypeptide(L)'
;MRMSQTTASGVLAATALVVSVAGCGSTSSSSTTKSASATSTTTAEFTTSGTTSAPSSSALAQPTDYTGLLIQVTDIDAPIPFTAGPPTTNPNGQPGAAITFSSQPHPEDQNGLTVLEVSIRDTIQVLPDPAAAADALNSARAGQESVVKDPKTDATNVGSGGIMLSGKSPDGSKGVAVLLFAEGRAFVTLEFDGPADSLPPPDFVTDVGQKQAAAIKKGLGS
;
A
#
# COMPACT_ATOMS: atom_id res chain seq x y z
N MET A 1 55.15 -3.30 -9.23
CA MET A 1 55.77 -4.04 -8.10
C MET A 1 54.65 -4.80 -7.40
N ARG A 2 54.79 -6.13 -7.37
CA ARG A 2 53.95 -7.07 -6.59
C ARG A 2 54.35 -7.00 -5.12
N MET A 3 53.43 -7.32 -4.21
CA MET A 3 53.57 -7.94 -2.88
C MET A 3 52.42 -7.43 -1.97
N SER A 4 51.68 -8.20 -1.18
CA SER A 4 51.65 -9.63 -0.87
C SER A 4 50.32 -9.98 -0.20
N GLN A 5 49.86 -11.23 -0.37
CA GLN A 5 48.79 -11.86 0.42
C GLN A 5 49.31 -12.31 1.79
N THR A 6 48.45 -12.47 2.82
CA THR A 6 48.47 -13.59 3.80
C THR A 6 47.12 -13.71 4.56
N THR A 7 46.67 -14.95 4.67
CA THR A 7 45.49 -15.63 5.26
C THR A 7 45.36 -15.64 6.79
N ALA A 8 44.14 -15.90 7.34
CA ALA A 8 43.86 -16.99 8.32
C ALA A 8 42.37 -17.16 8.76
N SER A 9 41.88 -18.40 8.57
CA SER A 9 40.88 -19.27 9.23
C SER A 9 39.95 -18.84 10.40
N GLY A 10 38.71 -19.41 10.38
CA GLY A 10 38.20 -20.21 11.53
C GLY A 10 36.72 -20.12 11.95
N VAL A 11 35.89 -21.09 11.50
CA VAL A 11 34.79 -21.88 12.14
C VAL A 11 33.73 -21.25 13.08
N LEU A 12 32.46 -21.64 12.90
CA LEU A 12 31.42 -22.10 13.89
C LEU A 12 30.01 -21.93 13.25
N ALA A 13 28.95 -22.72 13.42
CA ALA A 13 28.67 -24.09 13.85
C ALA A 13 27.21 -24.36 13.39
N ALA A 14 26.90 -25.58 12.90
CA ALA A 14 25.54 -25.95 12.51
C ALA A 14 24.70 -26.33 13.74
N THR A 15 23.44 -25.86 13.81
CA THR A 15 22.41 -26.46 14.66
C THR A 15 21.11 -26.58 13.88
N ALA A 16 20.73 -27.83 13.59
CA ALA A 16 19.41 -28.22 13.13
C ALA A 16 18.59 -28.64 14.36
N LEU A 17 17.37 -28.13 14.50
CA LEU A 17 16.39 -28.61 15.46
C LEU A 17 15.11 -29.01 14.72
N VAL A 18 14.91 -30.32 14.68
CA VAL A 18 13.70 -31.02 14.24
C VAL A 18 12.81 -31.20 15.47
N VAL A 19 11.53 -30.88 15.39
CA VAL A 19 10.53 -31.32 16.38
C VAL A 19 9.36 -31.97 15.65
N SER A 20 9.14 -33.25 15.97
CA SER A 20 8.09 -34.10 15.42
C SER A 20 6.92 -34.23 16.40
N VAL A 21 5.71 -34.14 15.85
CA VAL A 21 4.43 -34.84 16.12
C VAL A 21 4.17 -35.46 17.51
N ALA A 22 3.06 -35.06 18.16
CA ALA A 22 2.17 -35.96 18.91
C ALA A 22 0.77 -35.31 19.10
N GLY A 23 -0.30 -36.06 18.83
CA GLY A 23 -1.68 -35.63 19.14
C GLY A 23 -2.84 -36.37 18.43
N CYS A 24 -2.89 -37.71 18.51
CA CYS A 24 -4.15 -38.48 18.46
C CYS A 24 -5.02 -38.10 19.69
N GLY A 25 -6.35 -38.19 19.73
CA GLY A 25 -7.37 -38.68 18.80
C GLY A 25 -8.70 -38.85 19.55
N SER A 26 -9.80 -39.06 18.82
CA SER A 26 -10.93 -39.90 19.29
C SER A 26 -11.67 -40.47 18.08
N THR A 27 -11.56 -41.80 17.95
CA THR A 27 -12.31 -42.65 17.01
C THR A 27 -13.49 -43.26 17.77
N SER A 28 -14.67 -43.32 17.14
CA SER A 28 -15.69 -44.38 17.27
C SER A 28 -16.80 -44.06 16.25
N SER A 29 -17.45 -44.96 15.52
CA SER A 29 -17.30 -46.37 15.17
C SER A 29 -18.28 -46.61 14.02
N SER A 30 -17.91 -47.48 13.10
CA SER A 30 -18.71 -48.03 12.00
C SER A 30 -20.06 -48.64 12.42
N SER A 31 -21.09 -48.54 11.59
CA SER A 31 -21.95 -49.70 11.26
C SER A 31 -22.81 -49.48 10.01
N THR A 32 -23.00 -50.60 9.33
CA THR A 32 -23.62 -50.86 8.03
C THR A 32 -25.12 -51.12 8.11
N THR A 33 -25.81 -50.86 6.98
CA THR A 33 -27.02 -51.55 6.45
C THR A 33 -28.31 -51.57 7.27
N LYS A 34 -29.41 -51.00 6.73
CA LYS A 34 -30.50 -51.77 6.07
C LYS A 34 -31.60 -50.88 5.50
N SER A 35 -32.13 -51.35 4.37
CA SER A 35 -33.33 -50.92 3.66
C SER A 35 -34.60 -50.89 4.53
N ALA A 36 -35.51 -49.98 4.18
CA ALA A 36 -36.95 -50.25 4.19
C ALA A 36 -37.64 -49.40 3.12
N SER A 37 -38.20 -50.07 2.11
CA SER A 37 -39.17 -49.51 1.18
C SER A 37 -40.52 -49.30 1.88
N ALA A 38 -41.24 -48.25 1.49
CA ALA A 38 -42.70 -48.30 1.40
C ALA A 38 -43.19 -47.31 0.34
N THR A 39 -43.85 -47.87 -0.66
CA THR A 39 -44.52 -47.26 -1.82
C THR A 39 -45.83 -46.58 -1.39
N SER A 40 -46.19 -45.43 -1.98
CA SER A 40 -47.43 -45.24 -2.80
C SER A 40 -47.84 -43.76 -2.96
N THR A 41 -47.81 -43.35 -4.22
CA THR A 41 -48.73 -42.46 -4.97
C THR A 41 -49.85 -41.71 -4.23
N THR A 42 -49.95 -40.40 -4.46
CA THR A 42 -51.16 -39.77 -5.05
C THR A 42 -50.87 -38.34 -5.54
N THR A 43 -51.38 -38.03 -6.73
CA THR A 43 -51.47 -36.72 -7.37
C THR A 43 -52.41 -35.78 -6.60
N ALA A 44 -52.02 -34.51 -6.44
CA ALA A 44 -52.92 -33.36 -6.55
C ALA A 44 -52.11 -32.06 -6.69
N GLU A 45 -52.41 -31.34 -7.77
CA GLU A 45 -52.10 -29.92 -7.98
C GLU A 45 -52.66 -29.06 -6.85
N PHE A 46 -52.02 -27.94 -6.49
CA PHE A 46 -52.71 -26.68 -6.19
C PHE A 46 -51.71 -25.49 -6.17
N THR A 47 -51.88 -24.63 -7.16
CA THR A 47 -51.72 -23.16 -7.23
C THR A 47 -50.95 -22.38 -6.14
N THR A 48 -50.00 -21.57 -6.63
CA THR A 48 -49.75 -20.15 -6.31
C THR A 48 -49.37 -19.76 -4.88
N SER A 49 -48.09 -19.39 -4.70
CA SER A 49 -47.68 -18.03 -4.26
C SER A 49 -46.16 -17.93 -4.41
N GLY A 50 -45.74 -17.13 -5.38
CA GLY A 50 -44.33 -16.82 -5.59
C GLY A 50 -43.79 -16.07 -4.37
N THR A 51 -42.90 -16.71 -3.63
CA THR A 51 -41.99 -16.02 -2.74
C THR A 51 -40.99 -15.26 -3.62
N THR A 52 -41.33 -14.00 -3.92
CA THR A 52 -40.36 -13.02 -4.38
C THR A 52 -39.35 -12.82 -3.26
N SER A 53 -38.31 -13.65 -3.26
CA SER A 53 -37.07 -13.34 -2.56
C SER A 53 -36.57 -12.02 -3.12
N ALA A 54 -36.73 -10.95 -2.34
CA ALA A 54 -36.08 -9.68 -2.61
C ALA A 54 -34.59 -9.96 -2.85
N PRO A 55 -33.95 -9.35 -3.86
CA PRO A 55 -32.51 -9.49 -4.00
C PRO A 55 -31.87 -8.96 -2.72
N SER A 56 -31.20 -9.84 -1.98
CA SER A 56 -30.25 -9.44 -0.95
C SER A 56 -29.34 -8.41 -1.60
N SER A 57 -29.35 -7.19 -1.08
CA SER A 57 -28.48 -6.10 -1.53
C SER A 57 -27.05 -6.63 -1.52
N SER A 58 -26.54 -6.99 -2.70
CA SER A 58 -25.15 -7.33 -2.88
C SER A 58 -24.38 -6.08 -2.50
N ALA A 59 -23.73 -6.09 -1.33
CA ALA A 59 -22.63 -5.18 -1.08
C ALA A 59 -21.75 -5.23 -2.33
N LEU A 60 -21.61 -4.10 -3.04
CA LEU A 60 -20.72 -3.99 -4.18
C LEU A 60 -19.40 -4.62 -3.77
N ALA A 61 -19.00 -5.70 -4.46
CA ALA A 61 -17.72 -6.33 -4.22
C ALA A 61 -16.66 -5.24 -4.33
N GLN A 62 -15.92 -5.01 -3.25
CA GLN A 62 -14.88 -3.98 -3.28
C GLN A 62 -13.91 -4.30 -4.42
N PRO A 63 -13.45 -3.29 -5.18
CA PRO A 63 -12.46 -3.50 -6.22
C PRO A 63 -11.28 -4.30 -5.65
N THR A 64 -10.93 -5.39 -6.32
CA THR A 64 -9.75 -6.18 -5.96
C THR A 64 -8.45 -5.52 -6.41
N ASP A 65 -8.57 -4.49 -7.25
CA ASP A 65 -7.47 -3.71 -7.80
C ASP A 65 -7.76 -2.21 -7.68
N TYR A 66 -6.88 -1.50 -6.98
CA TYR A 66 -6.94 -0.06 -6.75
C TYR A 66 -5.85 0.70 -7.52
N THR A 67 -5.11 0.05 -8.41
CA THR A 67 -4.02 0.69 -9.17
C THR A 67 -4.52 1.82 -10.09
N GLY A 68 -5.79 1.80 -10.48
CA GLY A 68 -6.43 2.90 -11.21
C GLY A 68 -6.64 4.19 -10.39
N LEU A 69 -6.37 4.17 -9.07
CA LEU A 69 -6.38 5.36 -8.21
C LEU A 69 -5.05 6.10 -8.20
N LEU A 70 -3.96 5.46 -8.61
CA LEU A 70 -2.62 6.04 -8.62
C LEU A 70 -2.51 7.12 -9.69
N ILE A 71 -1.79 8.20 -9.39
CA ILE A 71 -1.34 9.15 -10.39
C ILE A 71 -0.45 8.46 -11.44
N GLN A 72 -0.38 9.06 -12.62
CA GLN A 72 0.52 8.65 -13.69
C GLN A 72 1.73 9.57 -13.73
N VAL A 73 2.79 9.12 -14.41
CA VAL A 73 3.99 9.94 -14.61
C VAL A 73 3.69 11.27 -15.31
N THR A 74 2.67 11.29 -16.19
CA THR A 74 2.20 12.50 -16.89
C THR A 74 1.53 13.51 -15.96
N ASP A 75 1.13 13.10 -14.76
CA ASP A 75 0.56 13.97 -13.74
C ASP A 75 1.66 14.67 -12.93
N ILE A 76 2.93 14.27 -13.03
CA ILE A 76 4.03 14.92 -12.31
C ILE A 76 4.55 16.09 -13.16
N ASP A 77 4.27 17.31 -12.71
CA ASP A 77 4.78 18.53 -13.35
C ASP A 77 6.09 18.94 -12.68
N ALA A 78 7.21 18.48 -13.25
CA ALA A 78 8.54 18.73 -12.73
C ALA A 78 9.49 19.18 -13.86
N PRO A 79 10.51 20.00 -13.55
CA PRO A 79 11.50 20.43 -14.54
C PRO A 79 12.38 19.28 -15.04
N ILE A 80 12.40 18.14 -14.33
CA ILE A 80 13.15 16.94 -14.69
C ILE A 80 12.19 15.79 -15.06
N PRO A 81 12.55 14.93 -16.02
CA PRO A 81 11.73 13.79 -16.40
C PRO A 81 11.72 12.73 -15.28
N PHE A 82 10.57 12.09 -15.09
CA PHE A 82 10.38 10.94 -14.20
C PHE A 82 10.05 9.68 -15.01
N THR A 83 10.38 8.52 -14.46
CA THR A 83 9.85 7.22 -14.89
C THR A 83 9.01 6.61 -13.78
N ALA A 84 7.95 5.90 -14.17
CA ALA A 84 7.14 5.13 -13.25
C ALA A 84 7.65 3.67 -13.18
N GLY A 85 7.82 3.16 -11.97
CA GLY A 85 7.96 1.74 -11.71
C GLY A 85 6.62 0.99 -11.87
N PRO A 86 6.63 -0.35 -11.78
CA PRO A 86 5.41 -1.14 -11.81
C PRO A 86 4.54 -0.82 -10.58
N PRO A 87 3.22 -0.60 -10.75
CA PRO A 87 2.33 -0.45 -9.62
C PRO A 87 2.18 -1.77 -8.85
N THR A 88 1.99 -1.65 -7.54
CA THR A 88 1.80 -2.76 -6.60
C THR A 88 0.38 -2.73 -6.07
N THR A 89 -0.34 -3.84 -6.21
CA THR A 89 -1.67 -4.00 -5.61
C THR A 89 -1.54 -4.49 -4.16
N ASN A 90 -2.37 -3.93 -3.29
CA ASN A 90 -2.45 -4.26 -1.86
C ASN A 90 -1.09 -4.19 -1.12
N PRO A 91 -0.45 -3.00 -1.09
CA PRO A 91 0.85 -2.83 -0.44
C PRO A 91 0.76 -3.23 1.05
N ASN A 92 1.77 -3.95 1.54
CA ASN A 92 1.82 -4.49 2.91
C ASN A 92 0.65 -5.41 3.27
N GLY A 93 -0.03 -6.01 2.28
CA GLY A 93 -1.20 -6.86 2.49
C GLY A 93 -2.48 -6.08 2.82
N GLN A 94 -2.46 -4.76 2.77
CA GLN A 94 -3.62 -3.90 3.01
C GLN A 94 -4.33 -3.54 1.70
N PRO A 95 -5.67 -3.41 1.67
CA PRO A 95 -6.38 -2.99 0.48
C PRO A 95 -5.86 -1.64 -0.03
N GLY A 96 -5.46 -1.57 -1.30
CA GLY A 96 -4.92 -0.33 -1.86
C GLY A 96 -3.97 -0.53 -3.03
N ALA A 97 -3.16 0.49 -3.29
CA ALA A 97 -2.18 0.48 -4.36
C ALA A 97 -0.96 1.33 -4.01
N ALA A 98 0.19 1.00 -4.58
CA ALA A 98 1.39 1.81 -4.47
C ALA A 98 2.15 1.88 -5.80
N ILE A 99 2.86 2.96 -6.03
CA ILE A 99 3.77 3.13 -7.16
C ILE A 99 4.96 3.98 -6.74
N THR A 100 6.08 3.82 -7.44
CA THR A 100 7.26 4.65 -7.24
C THR A 100 7.64 5.30 -8.55
N PHE A 101 7.87 6.61 -8.50
CA PHE A 101 8.44 7.39 -9.59
C PHE A 101 9.88 7.73 -9.25
N SER A 102 10.77 7.64 -10.23
CA SER A 102 12.18 8.00 -10.06
C SER A 102 12.58 9.01 -11.12
N SER A 103 13.29 10.05 -10.71
CA SER A 103 13.86 11.04 -11.62
C SER A 103 14.86 10.35 -12.56
N GLN A 104 14.82 10.70 -13.84
CA GLN A 104 15.84 10.28 -14.78
C GLN A 104 16.99 11.30 -14.79
N PRO A 105 18.24 10.84 -15.01
CA PRO A 105 19.37 11.75 -15.16
C PRO A 105 19.13 12.69 -16.35
N HIS A 106 19.34 13.99 -16.15
CA HIS A 106 19.29 14.95 -17.25
C HIS A 106 20.46 14.69 -18.20
N PRO A 107 20.26 14.72 -19.53
CA PRO A 107 21.32 14.43 -20.49
C PRO A 107 22.51 15.40 -20.40
N GLU A 108 22.31 16.59 -19.85
CA GLU A 108 23.33 17.62 -19.58
C GLU A 108 24.13 17.40 -18.27
N ASP A 109 23.65 16.53 -17.37
CA ASP A 109 24.33 16.16 -16.12
C ASP A 109 25.20 14.90 -16.25
N GLN A 110 25.28 14.32 -17.46
CA GLN A 110 26.15 13.18 -17.79
C GLN A 110 27.65 13.48 -17.62
N ASN A 111 28.02 14.75 -17.40
CA ASN A 111 29.37 15.20 -17.08
C ASN A 111 29.70 15.21 -15.57
N GLY A 112 28.79 14.73 -14.71
CA GLY A 112 29.07 14.55 -13.27
C GLY A 112 28.71 15.73 -12.37
N LEU A 113 27.88 16.66 -12.84
CA LEU A 113 27.34 17.74 -12.01
C LEU A 113 25.95 17.33 -11.49
N THR A 114 25.91 16.80 -10.27
CA THR A 114 24.69 16.65 -9.43
C THR A 114 23.45 16.08 -10.13
N VAL A 115 23.40 14.76 -10.31
CA VAL A 115 22.12 14.07 -10.49
C VAL A 115 21.33 14.28 -9.20
N LEU A 116 20.32 15.16 -9.23
CA LEU A 116 19.34 15.26 -8.14
C LEU A 116 18.43 14.04 -8.23
N GLU A 117 18.87 12.94 -7.63
CA GLU A 117 18.07 11.72 -7.56
C GLU A 117 16.87 11.96 -6.64
N VAL A 118 15.72 12.16 -7.24
CA VAL A 118 14.43 12.35 -6.56
C VAL A 118 13.57 11.12 -6.81
N SER A 119 13.07 10.51 -5.75
CA SER A 119 12.08 9.43 -5.83
C SER A 119 10.79 9.85 -5.14
N ILE A 120 9.66 9.52 -5.76
CA ILE A 120 8.33 9.81 -5.23
C ILE A 120 7.62 8.48 -5.05
N ARG A 121 7.26 8.13 -3.81
CA ARG A 121 6.49 6.94 -3.50
C ARG A 121 5.07 7.37 -3.19
N ASP A 122 4.13 6.91 -4.00
CA ASP A 122 2.71 7.08 -3.75
C ASP A 122 2.14 5.77 -3.21
N THR A 123 1.56 5.83 -2.01
CA THR A 123 0.90 4.69 -1.37
C THR A 123 -0.50 5.09 -0.93
N ILE A 124 -1.49 4.40 -1.48
CA ILE A 124 -2.89 4.56 -1.17
C ILE A 124 -3.34 3.32 -0.38
N GLN A 125 -3.94 3.56 0.77
CA GLN A 125 -4.60 2.55 1.59
C GLN A 125 -6.10 2.83 1.58
N VAL A 126 -6.89 1.85 1.12
CA VAL A 126 -8.34 1.95 1.08
C VAL A 126 -8.91 1.27 2.32
N LEU A 127 -9.54 2.08 3.16
CA LEU A 127 -10.03 1.66 4.47
C LEU A 127 -11.55 1.42 4.42
N PRO A 128 -12.14 0.80 5.47
CA PRO A 128 -13.56 0.47 5.48
C PRO A 128 -14.49 1.69 5.33
N ASP A 129 -14.09 2.82 5.90
CA ASP A 129 -14.87 4.06 5.95
C ASP A 129 -13.97 5.30 6.13
N PRO A 130 -14.52 6.52 5.97
CA PRO A 130 -13.75 7.76 6.12
C PRO A 130 -13.20 8.03 7.53
N ALA A 131 -13.85 7.52 8.59
CA ALA A 131 -13.33 7.70 9.95
C ALA A 131 -12.07 6.86 10.16
N ALA A 132 -12.06 5.63 9.65
CA ALA A 132 -10.86 4.79 9.63
C ALA A 132 -9.70 5.45 8.87
N ALA A 133 -9.97 6.17 7.77
CA ALA A 133 -8.96 6.95 7.05
C ALA A 133 -8.40 8.11 7.86
N ALA A 134 -9.25 8.83 8.60
CA ALA A 134 -8.79 9.86 9.53
C ALA A 134 -7.95 9.28 10.68
N ASP A 135 -8.32 8.13 11.22
CA ASP A 135 -7.56 7.44 12.27
C ASP A 135 -6.20 6.95 11.77
N ALA A 136 -6.15 6.40 10.55
CA ALA A 136 -4.91 6.00 9.89
C ALA A 136 -3.99 7.20 9.67
N LEU A 137 -4.54 8.34 9.24
CA LEU A 137 -3.81 9.60 9.10
C LEU A 137 -3.20 10.01 10.44
N ASN A 138 -4.01 10.10 11.51
CA ASN A 138 -3.54 10.46 12.85
C ASN A 138 -2.43 9.52 13.38
N SER A 139 -2.61 8.22 13.16
CA SER A 139 -1.61 7.20 13.53
C SER A 139 -0.32 7.37 12.73
N ALA A 140 -0.43 7.63 11.43
CA ALA A 140 0.73 7.86 10.57
C ALA A 140 1.48 9.12 10.99
N ARG A 141 0.80 10.21 11.37
CA ARG A 141 1.47 11.43 11.88
C ARG A 141 2.37 11.12 13.08
N ALA A 142 1.87 10.32 14.02
CA ALA A 142 2.63 9.94 15.22
C ALA A 142 3.80 9.00 14.91
N GLY A 143 3.71 8.21 13.83
CA GLY A 143 4.74 7.23 13.44
C GLY A 143 5.89 7.78 12.58
N GLN A 144 5.83 9.04 12.12
CA GLN A 144 6.81 9.57 11.17
C GLN A 144 8.22 9.74 11.73
N GLU A 145 8.41 9.67 13.05
CA GLU A 145 9.74 9.76 13.69
C GLU A 145 10.70 8.63 13.24
N SER A 146 10.15 7.51 12.73
CA SER A 146 10.94 6.40 12.19
C SER A 146 11.40 6.62 10.74
N VAL A 147 10.78 7.57 10.03
CA VAL A 147 11.01 7.84 8.60
C VAL A 147 11.71 9.18 8.40
N VAL A 148 11.41 10.17 9.24
CA VAL A 148 11.96 11.51 9.18
C VAL A 148 12.55 11.87 10.54
N LYS A 149 13.82 12.24 10.56
CA LYS A 149 14.49 12.77 11.73
C LYS A 149 14.11 14.23 11.95
N ASP A 150 13.66 14.55 13.16
CA ASP A 150 13.23 15.88 13.60
C ASP A 150 12.25 16.55 12.61
N PRO A 151 11.10 15.93 12.31
CA PRO A 151 10.21 16.39 11.25
C PRO A 151 9.61 17.76 11.58
N LYS A 152 9.73 18.68 10.63
CA LYS A 152 8.89 19.89 10.59
C LYS A 152 7.55 19.53 9.98
N THR A 153 6.47 19.81 10.69
CA THR A 153 5.10 19.55 10.21
C THR A 153 4.41 20.86 9.86
N ASP A 154 3.90 20.94 8.62
CA ASP A 154 3.10 22.05 8.12
C ASP A 154 1.74 21.52 7.62
N ALA A 155 0.67 22.27 7.88
CA ALA A 155 -0.65 21.92 7.35
C ALA A 155 -0.70 22.20 5.83
N THR A 156 -1.44 21.37 5.08
CA THR A 156 -1.65 21.59 3.65
C THR A 156 -3.14 21.54 3.28
N ASN A 157 -3.48 22.16 2.15
CA ASN A 157 -4.82 22.12 1.58
C ASN A 157 -4.97 20.97 0.56
N VAL A 158 -4.54 19.76 0.95
CA VAL A 158 -4.69 18.53 0.16
C VAL A 158 -5.57 17.56 0.93
N GLY A 159 -6.66 17.12 0.30
CA GLY A 159 -7.64 16.22 0.91
C GLY A 159 -8.19 16.72 2.26
N SER A 160 -8.68 15.78 3.06
CA SER A 160 -9.08 16.00 4.44
C SER A 160 -7.91 15.77 5.38
N GLY A 161 -7.62 16.77 6.22
CA GLY A 161 -6.57 16.69 7.23
C GLY A 161 -5.16 16.58 6.65
N GLY A 162 -4.91 17.11 5.45
CA GLY A 162 -3.60 17.06 4.82
C GLY A 162 -2.51 17.73 5.67
N ILE A 163 -1.38 17.04 5.83
CA ILE A 163 -0.15 17.60 6.41
C ILE A 163 1.06 17.20 5.58
N MET A 164 2.07 18.06 5.60
CA MET A 164 3.39 17.79 5.06
C MET A 164 4.38 17.74 6.21
N LEU A 165 5.16 16.66 6.27
CA LEU A 165 6.31 16.54 7.14
C LEU A 165 7.57 16.69 6.29
N SER A 166 8.60 17.33 6.81
CA SER A 166 9.87 17.49 6.10
C SER A 166 11.05 17.40 7.06
N GLY A 167 12.13 16.77 6.62
CA GLY A 167 13.35 16.61 7.40
C GLY A 167 14.40 15.80 6.66
N LYS A 168 15.26 15.11 7.39
CA LYS A 168 16.26 14.19 6.82
C LYS A 168 15.85 12.75 7.10
N SER A 169 16.30 11.82 6.26
CA SER A 169 16.19 10.39 6.54
C SER A 169 16.91 10.03 7.87
N PRO A 170 16.60 8.90 8.52
CA PRO A 170 17.17 8.56 9.82
C PRO A 170 18.70 8.42 9.80
N ASP A 171 19.25 7.97 8.67
CA ASP A 171 20.69 7.88 8.39
C ASP A 171 21.31 9.22 7.93
N GLY A 172 20.50 10.25 7.73
CA GLY A 172 20.90 11.60 7.30
C GLY A 172 21.35 11.70 5.84
N SER A 173 21.23 10.64 5.05
CA SER A 173 21.75 10.58 3.67
C SER A 173 20.84 11.24 2.64
N LYS A 174 19.54 11.40 2.96
CA LYS A 174 18.51 11.93 2.07
C LYS A 174 17.67 13.01 2.75
N GLY A 175 17.16 13.93 1.95
CA GLY A 175 16.11 14.86 2.35
C GLY A 175 14.78 14.15 2.10
N VAL A 176 13.89 14.16 3.09
CA VAL A 176 12.61 13.46 3.01
C VAL A 176 11.49 14.45 3.27
N ALA A 177 10.52 14.51 2.36
CA ALA A 177 9.24 15.17 2.58
C ALA A 177 8.12 14.14 2.46
N VAL A 178 7.22 14.07 3.44
CA VAL A 178 6.09 13.14 3.45
C VAL A 178 4.80 13.93 3.52
N LEU A 179 3.97 13.81 2.50
CA LEU A 179 2.62 14.33 2.48
C LEU A 179 1.63 13.24 2.88
N LEU A 180 0.87 13.47 3.95
CA LEU A 180 -0.16 12.58 4.46
C LEU A 180 -1.51 13.26 4.34
N PHE A 181 -2.49 12.60 3.74
CA PHE A 181 -3.87 13.11 3.70
C PHE A 181 -4.88 11.97 3.59
N ALA A 182 -6.14 12.25 3.90
CA ALA A 182 -7.25 11.34 3.68
C ALA A 182 -8.19 11.92 2.60
N GLU A 183 -8.82 11.05 1.82
CA GLU A 183 -9.81 11.43 0.81
C GLU A 183 -10.91 10.37 0.76
N GLY A 184 -12.10 10.72 1.25
CA GLY A 184 -13.15 9.74 1.55
C GLY A 184 -12.60 8.65 2.48
N ARG A 185 -12.70 7.39 2.05
CA ARG A 185 -12.15 6.22 2.77
C ARG A 185 -10.70 5.87 2.41
N ALA A 186 -10.03 6.67 1.57
CA ALA A 186 -8.63 6.45 1.22
C ALA A 186 -7.72 7.24 2.16
N PHE A 187 -6.65 6.62 2.62
CA PHE A 187 -5.52 7.27 3.26
C PHE A 187 -4.33 7.23 2.31
N VAL A 188 -3.67 8.36 2.11
CA VAL A 188 -2.57 8.51 1.15
C VAL A 188 -1.31 8.94 1.87
N THR A 189 -0.21 8.31 1.49
CA THR A 189 1.16 8.69 1.85
C THR A 189 1.94 8.94 0.57
N LEU A 190 2.34 10.19 0.36
CA LEU A 190 3.25 10.60 -0.70
C LEU A 190 4.60 10.94 -0.09
N GLU A 191 5.60 10.10 -0.28
CA GLU A 191 6.95 10.29 0.22
C GLU A 191 7.86 10.75 -0.92
N PHE A 192 8.59 11.82 -0.71
CA PHE A 192 9.52 12.43 -1.63
C PHE A 192 10.92 12.33 -1.03
N ASP A 193 11.71 11.43 -1.60
CA ASP A 193 13.11 11.22 -1.27
C ASP A 193 13.96 12.04 -2.23
N GLY A 194 14.92 12.80 -1.70
CA GLY A 194 15.86 13.57 -2.50
C GLY A 194 17.24 13.66 -1.84
N PRO A 195 18.17 14.43 -2.43
CA PRO A 195 19.45 14.72 -1.80
C PRO A 195 19.29 15.38 -0.42
N ALA A 196 20.20 15.09 0.53
CA ALA A 196 20.11 15.49 1.94
C ALA A 196 19.84 16.99 2.20
N ASP A 197 20.28 17.85 1.29
CA ASP A 197 20.19 19.32 1.43
C ASP A 197 19.26 19.95 0.37
N SER A 198 18.49 19.12 -0.34
CA SER A 198 17.55 19.55 -1.39
C SER A 198 16.20 18.88 -1.18
N LEU A 199 15.35 19.53 -0.38
CA LEU A 199 13.95 19.13 -0.25
C LEU A 199 13.12 19.61 -1.45
N PRO A 200 12.10 18.85 -1.86
CA PRO A 200 11.17 19.30 -2.89
C PRO A 200 10.45 20.59 -2.46
N PRO A 201 10.16 21.50 -3.39
CA PRO A 201 9.35 22.68 -3.08
C PRO A 201 7.96 22.31 -2.53
N PRO A 202 7.44 22.99 -1.50
CA PRO A 202 6.13 22.69 -0.93
C PRO A 202 4.98 22.78 -1.95
N ASP A 203 5.07 23.70 -2.91
CA ASP A 203 4.08 23.85 -3.98
C ASP A 203 4.06 22.62 -4.91
N PHE A 204 5.22 22.03 -5.21
CA PHE A 204 5.32 20.81 -6.00
C PHE A 204 4.71 19.62 -5.27
N VAL A 205 5.03 19.45 -3.98
CA VAL A 205 4.44 18.41 -3.13
C VAL A 205 2.92 18.54 -3.07
N THR A 206 2.42 19.78 -2.93
CA THR A 206 1.00 20.09 -2.89
C THR A 206 0.30 19.81 -4.21
N ASP A 207 0.89 20.18 -5.35
CA ASP A 207 0.35 19.93 -6.69
C ASP A 207 0.19 18.41 -6.96
N VAL A 208 1.24 17.62 -6.71
CA VAL A 208 1.19 16.16 -6.84
C VAL A 208 0.11 15.58 -5.91
N GLY A 209 0.04 16.06 -4.67
CA GLY A 209 -1.00 15.67 -3.72
C GLY A 209 -2.42 15.98 -4.18
N GLN A 210 -2.66 17.15 -4.77
CA GLN A 210 -3.96 17.53 -5.31
C GLN A 210 -4.39 16.64 -6.48
N LYS A 211 -3.44 16.28 -7.36
CA LYS A 211 -3.70 15.35 -8.47
C LYS A 211 -4.06 13.96 -7.95
N GLN A 212 -3.37 13.48 -6.92
CA GLN A 212 -3.68 12.22 -6.27
C GLN A 212 -5.06 12.24 -5.57
N ALA A 213 -5.38 13.31 -4.85
CA ALA A 213 -6.71 13.49 -4.25
C ALA A 213 -7.82 13.51 -5.31
N ALA A 214 -7.59 14.17 -6.45
CA ALA A 214 -8.54 14.20 -7.56
C ALA A 214 -8.74 12.82 -8.21
N ALA A 215 -7.67 12.05 -8.39
CA ALA A 215 -7.74 10.66 -8.89
C ALA A 215 -8.59 9.78 -7.97
N ILE A 216 -8.41 9.91 -6.65
CA ILE A 216 -9.20 9.17 -5.65
C ILE A 216 -10.67 9.58 -5.68
N LYS A 217 -10.97 10.89 -5.69
CA LYS A 217 -12.36 11.39 -5.78
C LYS A 217 -13.09 10.81 -7.01
N LYS A 218 -12.38 10.73 -8.14
CA LYS A 218 -12.91 10.16 -9.39
C LYS A 218 -13.10 8.64 -9.30
N GLY A 219 -12.18 7.93 -8.66
CA GLY A 219 -12.15 6.46 -8.64
C GLY A 219 -12.98 5.79 -7.55
N LEU A 220 -13.13 6.42 -6.37
CA LEU A 220 -13.89 5.86 -5.25
C LEU A 220 -15.26 6.49 -5.04
N GLY A 221 -15.53 7.64 -5.67
CA GLY A 221 -16.68 8.47 -5.33
C GLY A 221 -16.47 9.19 -4.00
N SER A 222 -17.06 10.38 -3.89
CA SER A 222 -16.99 11.21 -2.68
C SER A 222 -17.84 10.65 -1.55
#